data_AF-X0IPD9-F1
#
_entry.id   AF-X0IPD9-F1
#
_cell.length_a   1.000
_cell.length_b   1.000
_cell.length_c   1.000
_cell.angle_alpha   90.00
_cell.angle_beta   90.00
_cell.angle_gamma   90.00
#
_symmetry.space_group_name_H-M   'P 1'
#
loop_
_entity.id
_entity.type
_entity.pdbx_description
1 polymer ?
#
loop_
_entity_poly.entity_id
_entity_poly.type
_entity_poly.pdbx_seq_one_letter_code
_entity_poly.pdbx_strand_id
1 'polypeptide(L)'
;MAQTFERIANDLQPKLHRCTRAPQRIVEFEKASPSFFGVKACAVDHGINDLSWGKGSDFILDFGIHMVGYLSFHLDYVGQNMDAPCRLRLTFGESPLDVTMDMNNVNTWISTAWLPDEVINIDICPQTISLSRRYSFRYLRVQIIDTSPKFKVSFSNVQCESVSAVSQDHRIDAVEFPDPLLQDIDHVCISTLRDCMQTVYEDGPRRDRRLWIGDLRLQALANYSTFRDLDLVKRCLFQFAAVRREDGSLPACIFEKPTLTASTDYIVDYDALFAAIVYDYVEASGDMEAGLLLWETVLDCPKRLLSNLNPTSYVFEAERSKHHIFLDWAKGLDKSAGAHGVLLYCLKVTNKLAVRLNKQPPYNELILKMTDAANSFLKDGIFVSGQAQQVSYASAAWLVLCGAFPPEIARKAFLATLAHPNAVKPLTPYLWHHICDALAMLGCYDECVDLIKSYWGGMVEAGADTFWECYDAQDCMASPYGDVRNNSWCHAWSCTPTYLLRTTLRDTVKARGVGKVTMDELDQKWIERSLSDSVV
;
A
#
# COMPACT_ATOMS: atom_id res chain seq x y z
N MET A 1 -11.14 -10.33 -27.94
CA MET A 1 -11.15 -9.22 -26.97
C MET A 1 -9.93 -9.24 -26.06
N ALA A 2 -9.62 -10.36 -25.38
CA ALA A 2 -8.43 -10.46 -24.51
C ALA A 2 -7.11 -9.97 -25.15
N GLN A 3 -6.78 -10.44 -26.36
CA GLN A 3 -5.59 -9.96 -27.09
C GLN A 3 -5.60 -8.45 -27.39
N THR A 4 -6.78 -7.87 -27.62
CA THR A 4 -6.92 -6.42 -27.82
C THR A 4 -6.65 -5.66 -26.52
N PHE A 5 -7.17 -6.16 -25.40
CA PHE A 5 -6.94 -5.57 -24.07
C PHE A 5 -5.48 -5.67 -23.65
N GLU A 6 -4.85 -6.82 -23.87
CA GLU A 6 -3.42 -7.00 -23.61
C GLU A 6 -2.57 -6.05 -24.46
N ARG A 7 -2.92 -5.86 -25.74
CA ARG A 7 -2.24 -4.87 -26.59
C ARG A 7 -2.39 -3.45 -26.07
N ILE A 8 -3.62 -3.02 -25.72
CA ILE A 8 -3.87 -1.69 -25.14
C ILE A 8 -3.03 -1.51 -23.87
N ALA A 9 -3.01 -2.50 -22.99
CA ALA A 9 -2.18 -2.46 -21.80
C ALA A 9 -0.69 -2.30 -22.16
N ASN A 10 -0.16 -3.14 -23.06
CA ASN A 10 1.25 -3.14 -23.46
C ASN A 10 1.70 -1.82 -24.11
N ASP A 11 0.85 -1.18 -24.91
CA ASP A 11 1.13 0.12 -25.53
C ASP A 11 1.27 1.25 -24.49
N LEU A 12 0.73 1.06 -23.28
CA LEU A 12 0.77 2.01 -22.16
C LEU A 12 1.83 1.66 -21.10
N GLN A 13 2.75 0.74 -21.38
CA GLN A 13 3.81 0.41 -20.43
C GLN A 13 4.70 1.62 -20.12
N PRO A 14 4.80 2.07 -18.85
CA PRO A 14 5.59 3.25 -18.53
C PRO A 14 7.09 2.94 -18.64
N LYS A 15 7.86 3.96 -18.97
CA LYS A 15 9.32 3.91 -18.81
C LYS A 15 9.64 4.17 -17.34
N LEU A 16 10.46 3.30 -16.74
CA LEU A 16 11.00 3.56 -15.41
C LEU A 16 12.10 4.62 -15.47
N HIS A 17 11.94 5.65 -14.66
CA HIS A 17 12.93 6.69 -14.40
C HIS A 17 13.93 6.21 -13.35
N ARG A 18 15.15 6.77 -13.39
CA ARG A 18 16.27 6.36 -12.53
C ARG A 18 16.81 7.57 -11.76
N CYS A 19 17.12 7.39 -10.49
CA CYS A 19 17.74 8.39 -9.62
C CYS A 19 18.79 7.72 -8.73
N THR A 20 20.02 8.23 -8.72
CA THR A 20 21.09 7.68 -7.89
C THR A 20 21.10 8.35 -6.52
N ARG A 21 21.14 7.54 -5.45
CA ARG A 21 21.24 8.00 -4.06
C ARG A 21 22.39 7.32 -3.34
N ALA A 22 23.05 8.07 -2.47
CA ALA A 22 24.13 7.60 -1.61
C ALA A 22 23.67 7.56 -0.15
N PRO A 23 24.28 6.70 0.71
CA PRO A 23 24.00 6.72 2.13
C PRO A 23 24.41 8.06 2.75
N GLN A 24 23.62 8.54 3.71
CA GLN A 24 23.85 9.83 4.36
C GLN A 24 24.75 9.71 5.59
N ARG A 25 24.72 8.55 6.26
CA ARG A 25 25.49 8.29 7.49
C ARG A 25 25.58 6.81 7.82
N ILE A 26 26.49 6.46 8.73
CA ILE A 26 26.48 5.20 9.46
C ILE A 26 25.64 5.38 10.72
N VAL A 27 24.82 4.39 11.06
CA VAL A 27 24.00 4.40 12.28
C VAL A 27 24.18 3.12 13.09
N GLU A 28 23.97 3.25 14.39
CA GLU A 28 23.70 2.14 15.32
C GLU A 28 22.29 2.30 15.88
N PHE A 29 21.63 1.19 16.21
CA PHE A 29 20.33 1.22 16.87
C PHE A 29 20.47 0.90 18.35
N GLU A 30 20.12 1.86 19.18
CA GLU A 30 20.11 1.72 20.64
C GLU A 30 18.70 1.50 21.15
N LYS A 31 18.56 0.79 22.28
CA LYS A 31 17.25 0.62 22.93
C LYS A 31 16.72 1.98 23.39
N ALA A 32 15.48 2.29 23.04
CA ALA A 32 14.82 3.53 23.40
C ALA A 32 13.41 3.27 23.92
N SER A 33 13.02 4.01 24.97
CA SER A 33 11.67 3.99 25.51
C SER A 33 11.31 5.39 26.04
N PRO A 34 10.19 5.99 25.60
CA PRO A 34 9.24 5.46 24.63
C PRO A 34 9.80 5.47 23.19
N SER A 35 9.54 4.40 22.43
CA SER A 35 9.77 4.29 20.98
C SER A 35 8.88 3.17 20.45
N PHE A 36 8.21 3.36 19.31
CA PHE A 36 7.33 2.35 18.72
C PHE A 36 8.09 1.04 18.44
N PHE A 37 9.28 1.13 17.84
CA PHE A 37 10.14 -0.03 17.56
C PHE A 37 11.02 -0.47 18.75
N GLY A 38 10.93 0.22 19.89
CA GLY A 38 11.81 -0.02 21.05
C GLY A 38 13.28 0.35 20.82
N VAL A 39 13.59 0.99 19.69
CA VAL A 39 14.95 1.43 19.33
C VAL A 39 14.94 2.85 18.75
N LYS A 40 16.08 3.54 18.78
CA LYS A 40 16.35 4.82 18.09
C LYS A 40 17.67 4.69 17.31
N ALA A 41 17.73 5.29 16.13
CA ALA A 41 18.96 5.37 15.35
C ALA A 41 19.88 6.47 15.90
N CYS A 42 21.14 6.13 16.13
CA CYS A 42 22.21 7.03 16.59
C CYS A 42 23.29 7.09 15.50
N ALA A 43 23.67 8.29 15.08
CA ALA A 43 24.73 8.46 14.08
C ALA A 43 26.11 8.14 14.66
N VAL A 44 26.96 7.50 13.87
CA VAL A 44 28.36 7.21 14.23
C VAL A 44 29.27 8.28 13.63
N ASP A 45 30.25 8.77 14.39
CA ASP A 45 31.13 9.89 14.02
C ASP A 45 32.30 9.48 13.10
N HIS A 46 32.03 8.65 12.09
CA HIS A 46 32.99 8.22 11.08
C HIS A 46 32.34 8.03 9.69
N GLY A 47 33.06 8.39 8.63
CA GLY A 47 32.62 8.15 7.26
C GLY A 47 32.85 6.70 6.82
N ILE A 48 32.02 6.19 5.91
CA ILE A 48 32.14 4.82 5.38
C ILE A 48 33.49 4.55 4.71
N ASN A 49 34.04 5.55 4.01
CA ASN A 49 35.28 5.43 3.26
C ASN A 49 36.52 5.37 4.18
N ASP A 50 36.39 5.72 5.45
CA ASP A 50 37.51 5.84 6.40
C ASP A 50 37.81 4.52 7.13
N LEU A 51 37.00 3.48 6.87
CA LEU A 51 36.98 2.26 7.64
C LEU A 51 37.37 1.03 6.82
N SER A 52 38.09 0.10 7.47
CA SER A 52 38.39 -1.23 6.94
C SER A 52 37.81 -2.30 7.85
N TRP A 53 37.15 -3.28 7.23
CA TRP A 53 36.28 -4.23 7.89
C TRP A 53 36.80 -5.65 7.69
N GLY A 54 36.98 -6.39 8.79
CA GLY A 54 37.37 -7.79 8.77
C GLY A 54 36.22 -8.71 9.16
N LYS A 55 36.47 -10.02 9.18
CA LYS A 55 35.56 -11.04 9.71
C LYS A 55 34.85 -10.58 10.99
N GLY A 56 33.51 -10.70 11.00
CA GLY A 56 32.64 -10.38 12.13
C GLY A 56 32.29 -8.89 12.27
N SER A 57 32.82 -8.03 11.40
CA SER A 57 32.40 -6.61 11.37
C SER A 57 30.95 -6.47 10.90
N ASP A 58 30.26 -5.46 11.43
CA ASP A 58 28.83 -5.20 11.19
C ASP A 58 28.60 -3.68 11.28
N PHE A 59 27.92 -3.11 10.29
CA PHE A 59 27.53 -1.70 10.29
C PHE A 59 26.25 -1.48 9.50
N ILE A 60 25.55 -0.39 9.79
CA ILE A 60 24.29 -0.03 9.12
C ILE A 60 24.43 1.33 8.46
N LEU A 61 24.02 1.43 7.21
CA LEU A 61 23.94 2.67 6.45
C LEU A 61 22.49 3.17 6.43
N ASP A 62 22.30 4.44 6.75
CA ASP A 62 21.02 5.14 6.61
C ASP A 62 21.05 6.05 5.38
N PHE A 63 20.16 5.81 4.41
CA PHE A 63 20.04 6.63 3.21
C PHE A 63 19.17 7.88 3.41
N GLY A 64 18.59 8.06 4.60
CA GLY A 64 17.78 9.23 4.97
C GLY A 64 16.37 9.26 4.38
N ILE A 65 16.06 8.34 3.45
CA ILE A 65 14.76 8.20 2.79
C ILE A 65 14.55 6.74 2.35
N HIS A 66 13.29 6.33 2.23
CA HIS A 66 12.93 5.05 1.62
C HIS A 66 13.18 5.07 0.10
N MET A 67 13.63 3.94 -0.46
CA MET A 67 14.00 3.81 -1.86
C MET A 67 13.63 2.43 -2.40
N VAL A 68 13.36 2.37 -3.70
CA VAL A 68 13.16 1.12 -4.45
C VAL A 68 14.15 1.08 -5.61
N GLY A 69 15.09 0.13 -5.64
CA GLY A 69 16.17 0.20 -6.63
C GLY A 69 17.20 -0.92 -6.60
N TYR A 70 18.33 -0.67 -7.26
CA TYR A 70 19.43 -1.61 -7.39
C TYR A 70 20.66 -1.09 -6.64
N LEU A 71 21.23 -1.91 -5.75
CA LEU A 71 22.42 -1.54 -4.98
C LEU A 71 23.69 -1.78 -5.82
N SER A 72 24.62 -0.83 -5.76
CA SER A 72 26.00 -1.03 -6.19
C SER A 72 26.98 -0.39 -5.23
N PHE A 73 28.19 -0.93 -5.17
CA PHE A 73 29.30 -0.39 -4.39
C PHE A 73 30.64 -0.84 -4.97
N HIS A 74 31.69 -0.08 -4.73
CA HIS A 74 33.06 -0.49 -5.00
C HIS A 74 33.66 -1.13 -3.75
N LEU A 75 34.17 -2.35 -3.91
CA LEU A 75 34.86 -3.08 -2.84
C LEU A 75 36.35 -3.17 -3.17
N ASP A 76 37.16 -2.72 -2.22
CA ASP A 76 38.61 -2.87 -2.24
C ASP A 76 39.08 -3.71 -1.04
N TYR A 77 40.33 -4.15 -1.04
CA TYR A 77 40.94 -4.86 0.07
C TYR A 77 42.11 -4.09 0.69
N VAL A 78 42.26 -4.26 2.00
CA VAL A 78 43.35 -3.70 2.80
C VAL A 78 44.13 -4.86 3.39
N GLY A 79 45.39 -5.03 2.98
CA GLY A 79 46.25 -6.12 3.39
C GLY A 79 47.33 -6.41 2.34
N GLN A 80 48.18 -7.41 2.59
CA GLN A 80 49.21 -7.78 1.61
C GLN A 80 48.63 -8.50 0.39
N ASN A 81 47.69 -9.42 0.60
CA ASN A 81 47.03 -10.19 -0.44
C ASN A 81 45.63 -10.58 0.03
N MET A 82 44.67 -10.61 -0.90
CA MET A 82 43.38 -11.28 -0.70
C MET A 82 43.56 -12.77 -1.00
N ASP A 83 43.74 -13.59 0.04
CA ASP A 83 44.02 -15.02 -0.06
C ASP A 83 42.79 -15.92 0.14
N ALA A 84 41.61 -15.32 0.26
CA ALA A 84 40.31 -16.00 0.29
C ALA A 84 39.20 -15.02 -0.18
N PRO A 85 38.03 -15.52 -0.61
CA PRO A 85 36.88 -14.67 -0.91
C PRO A 85 36.41 -13.87 0.31
N CYS A 86 35.86 -12.68 0.06
CA CYS A 86 35.09 -11.95 1.06
C CYS A 86 33.63 -12.41 1.00
N ARG A 87 33.09 -12.87 2.13
CA ARG A 87 31.68 -13.27 2.23
C ARG A 87 30.89 -12.21 2.99
N LEU A 88 29.89 -11.64 2.34
CA LEU A 88 29.03 -10.60 2.90
C LEU A 88 27.60 -11.11 3.07
N ARG A 89 26.92 -10.67 4.13
CA ARG A 89 25.46 -10.60 4.17
C ARG A 89 25.04 -9.15 4.09
N LEU A 90 24.08 -8.88 3.22
CA LEU A 90 23.46 -7.58 3.03
C LEU A 90 21.99 -7.72 3.44
N THR A 91 21.53 -6.89 4.38
CA THR A 91 20.12 -6.84 4.80
C THR A 91 19.54 -5.46 4.53
N PHE A 92 18.46 -5.43 3.76
CA PHE A 92 17.81 -4.25 3.20
C PHE A 92 16.58 -3.90 4.05
N GLY A 93 16.71 -2.98 4.99
CA GLY A 93 15.64 -2.64 5.92
C GLY A 93 14.76 -1.51 5.44
N GLU A 94 13.45 -1.74 5.37
CA GLU A 94 12.46 -0.67 5.26
C GLU A 94 12.15 -0.08 6.64
N SER A 95 12.30 -0.88 7.71
CA SER A 95 12.12 -0.47 9.11
C SER A 95 13.36 -0.74 9.97
N PRO A 96 13.44 -0.15 11.18
CA PRO A 96 14.45 -0.52 12.17
C PRO A 96 14.45 -2.01 12.52
N LEU A 97 13.29 -2.66 12.55
CA LEU A 97 13.18 -4.09 12.89
C LEU A 97 13.90 -4.97 11.86
N ASP A 98 13.85 -4.63 10.58
CA ASP A 98 14.48 -5.41 9.51
C ASP A 98 16.02 -5.48 9.67
N VAL A 99 16.66 -4.46 10.25
CA VAL A 99 18.12 -4.42 10.44
C VAL A 99 18.56 -4.75 11.86
N THR A 100 17.64 -4.82 12.83
CA THR A 100 17.95 -5.14 14.23
C THR A 100 17.57 -6.56 14.63
N MET A 101 16.59 -7.17 13.97
CA MET A 101 16.21 -8.57 14.17
C MET A 101 17.10 -9.51 13.34
N ASP A 102 17.31 -10.73 13.84
CA ASP A 102 17.91 -11.81 13.05
C ASP A 102 16.92 -12.29 11.97
N MET A 103 17.42 -12.80 10.83
CA MET A 103 16.63 -13.42 9.76
C MET A 103 16.47 -14.94 9.93
N ASN A 104 16.97 -15.52 11.03
CA ASN A 104 16.75 -16.92 11.37
C ASN A 104 15.39 -17.16 12.07
N ASN A 105 14.89 -18.40 12.00
CA ASN A 105 13.70 -18.88 12.72
C ASN A 105 12.45 -17.99 12.49
N VAL A 106 12.19 -17.59 11.24
CA VAL A 106 10.99 -16.83 10.87
C VAL A 106 9.77 -17.76 10.85
N ASN A 107 8.75 -17.45 11.65
CA ASN A 107 7.53 -18.25 11.71
C ASN A 107 6.42 -17.61 10.87
N THR A 108 6.37 -17.95 9.59
CA THR A 108 5.45 -17.33 8.63
C THR A 108 4.79 -18.36 7.73
N TRP A 109 3.57 -18.07 7.29
CA TRP A 109 2.87 -18.89 6.29
C TRP A 109 3.21 -18.50 4.85
N ILE A 110 3.88 -17.36 4.64
CA ILE A 110 4.38 -16.95 3.32
C ILE A 110 5.86 -17.34 3.13
N SER A 111 6.34 -17.30 1.89
CA SER A 111 7.73 -17.69 1.58
C SER A 111 8.75 -16.76 2.22
N THR A 112 9.71 -17.34 2.93
CA THR A 112 10.87 -16.61 3.50
C THR A 112 11.83 -16.09 2.44
N ALA A 113 11.65 -16.43 1.15
CA ALA A 113 12.40 -15.84 0.05
C ALA A 113 12.12 -14.33 -0.15
N TRP A 114 11.07 -13.80 0.50
CA TRP A 114 10.79 -12.36 0.56
C TRP A 114 11.55 -11.62 1.65
N LEU A 115 12.22 -12.33 2.58
CA LEU A 115 13.06 -11.70 3.57
C LEU A 115 14.13 -10.86 2.87
N PRO A 116 14.44 -9.67 3.40
CA PRO A 116 15.21 -8.70 2.66
C PRO A 116 16.71 -8.90 2.89
N ASP A 117 17.21 -10.13 2.88
CA ASP A 117 18.64 -10.42 2.99
C ASP A 117 19.20 -11.18 1.79
N GLU A 118 20.50 -10.99 1.57
CA GLU A 118 21.26 -11.70 0.54
C GLU A 118 22.68 -11.97 1.01
N VAL A 119 23.21 -13.14 0.65
CA VAL A 119 24.58 -13.55 0.94
C VAL A 119 25.35 -13.68 -0.36
N ILE A 120 26.44 -12.92 -0.49
CA ILE A 120 27.30 -12.91 -1.68
C ILE A 120 28.74 -13.29 -1.30
N ASN A 121 29.43 -13.97 -2.22
CA ASN A 121 30.86 -14.24 -2.13
C ASN A 121 31.58 -13.47 -3.23
N ILE A 122 32.64 -12.77 -2.86
CA ILE A 122 33.39 -11.89 -3.75
C ILE A 122 34.81 -12.45 -3.81
N ASP A 123 35.18 -13.01 -4.96
CA ASP A 123 36.42 -13.78 -5.11
C ASP A 123 37.66 -12.88 -5.32
N ILE A 124 37.47 -11.68 -5.90
CA ILE A 124 38.57 -10.80 -6.33
C ILE A 124 38.26 -9.35 -5.92
N CYS A 125 39.25 -8.60 -5.46
CA CYS A 125 39.17 -7.15 -5.25
C CYS A 125 40.44 -6.48 -5.85
N PRO A 126 40.37 -5.20 -6.26
CA PRO A 126 39.20 -4.33 -6.23
C PRO A 126 38.20 -4.65 -7.35
N GLN A 127 36.89 -4.50 -7.07
CA GLN A 127 35.86 -4.55 -8.11
C GLN A 127 34.61 -3.76 -7.71
N THR A 128 33.84 -3.33 -8.72
CA THR A 128 32.50 -2.79 -8.51
C THR A 128 31.49 -3.93 -8.50
N ILE A 129 30.76 -4.04 -7.40
CA ILE A 129 29.66 -4.98 -7.22
C ILE A 129 28.36 -4.28 -7.57
N SER A 130 27.56 -4.88 -8.45
CA SER A 130 26.22 -4.42 -8.79
C SER A 130 25.24 -5.57 -8.63
N LEU A 131 24.28 -5.43 -7.72
CA LEU A 131 23.27 -6.47 -7.47
C LEU A 131 22.16 -6.39 -8.53
N SER A 132 21.78 -7.54 -9.07
CA SER A 132 20.81 -7.63 -10.16
C SER A 132 19.35 -7.61 -9.70
N ARG A 133 19.09 -7.94 -8.43
CA ARG A 133 17.74 -7.87 -7.84
C ARG A 133 17.40 -6.42 -7.50
N ARG A 134 16.11 -6.08 -7.65
CA ARG A 134 15.55 -4.83 -7.11
C ARG A 134 15.25 -5.03 -5.63
N TYR A 135 15.62 -4.09 -4.78
CA TYR A 135 15.34 -4.06 -3.34
C TYR A 135 14.48 -2.86 -2.99
N SER A 136 13.88 -2.89 -1.81
CA SER A 136 13.12 -1.81 -1.20
C SER A 136 13.66 -1.60 0.21
N PHE A 137 14.17 -0.41 0.53
CA PHE A 137 14.86 -0.14 1.79
C PHE A 137 15.14 1.35 2.02
N ARG A 138 15.35 1.70 3.29
CA ARG A 138 16.06 2.91 3.73
C ARG A 138 17.41 2.55 4.35
N TYR A 139 17.45 1.47 5.12
CA TYR A 139 18.64 1.02 5.84
C TYR A 139 19.32 -0.14 5.09
N LEU A 140 20.64 -0.15 5.09
CA LEU A 140 21.44 -1.27 4.61
C LEU A 140 22.38 -1.75 5.72
N ARG A 141 22.12 -2.92 6.29
CA ARG A 141 23.06 -3.59 7.19
C ARG A 141 24.04 -4.42 6.38
N VAL A 142 25.33 -4.21 6.62
CA VAL A 142 26.43 -4.92 5.96
C VAL A 142 27.17 -5.73 7.00
N GLN A 143 27.11 -7.05 6.86
CA GLN A 143 27.83 -7.97 7.75
C GLN A 143 28.94 -8.68 6.99
N ILE A 144 30.16 -8.57 7.50
CA ILE A 144 31.32 -9.25 6.95
C ILE A 144 31.35 -10.65 7.59
N ILE A 145 30.66 -11.61 6.98
CA ILE A 145 30.58 -12.99 7.49
C ILE A 145 31.98 -13.58 7.59
N ASP A 146 32.79 -13.43 6.54
CA ASP A 146 34.15 -13.94 6.54
C ASP A 146 35.11 -13.16 5.64
N THR A 147 36.33 -13.02 6.16
CA THR A 147 37.57 -12.71 5.44
C THR A 147 38.66 -13.54 6.11
N SER A 148 39.77 -13.80 5.42
CA SER A 148 40.92 -14.36 6.13
C SER A 148 41.51 -13.33 7.10
N PRO A 149 42.29 -13.74 8.11
CA PRO A 149 43.01 -12.81 8.98
C PRO A 149 44.05 -11.93 8.25
N LYS A 150 44.39 -12.21 6.98
CA LYS A 150 45.43 -11.48 6.24
C LYS A 150 44.93 -10.22 5.53
N PHE A 151 43.62 -10.03 5.42
CA PHE A 151 43.05 -8.86 4.77
C PHE A 151 41.74 -8.42 5.41
N LYS A 152 41.43 -7.14 5.20
CA LYS A 152 40.13 -6.50 5.45
C LYS A 152 39.59 -5.97 4.13
N VAL A 153 38.35 -5.51 4.12
CA VAL A 153 37.74 -4.84 2.96
C VAL A 153 37.36 -3.40 3.29
N SER A 154 37.38 -2.54 2.28
CA SER A 154 36.91 -1.15 2.37
C SER A 154 35.87 -0.89 1.30
N PHE A 155 34.83 -0.15 1.66
CA PHE A 155 33.71 0.18 0.77
C PHE A 155 33.86 1.62 0.30
N SER A 156 33.58 1.87 -0.97
CA SER A 156 33.43 3.21 -1.52
C SER A 156 32.33 3.23 -2.58
N ASN A 157 31.85 4.42 -2.96
CA ASN A 157 30.82 4.60 -3.99
C ASN A 157 29.57 3.72 -3.76
N VAL A 158 29.16 3.56 -2.49
CA VAL A 158 27.92 2.86 -2.16
C VAL A 158 26.75 3.71 -2.65
N GLN A 159 25.91 3.13 -3.50
CA GLN A 159 24.80 3.85 -4.11
C GLN A 159 23.63 2.91 -4.43
N CYS A 160 22.42 3.45 -4.34
CA CYS A 160 21.20 2.84 -4.85
C CYS A 160 20.79 3.59 -6.12
N GLU A 161 20.61 2.87 -7.23
CA GLU A 161 19.89 3.40 -8.40
C GLU A 161 18.40 3.13 -8.20
N SER A 162 17.69 4.12 -7.66
CA SER A 162 16.24 4.07 -7.42
C SER A 162 15.45 4.14 -8.73
N VAL A 163 14.32 3.44 -8.80
CA VAL A 163 13.45 3.34 -9.96
C VAL A 163 11.98 3.54 -9.62
N SER A 164 11.26 4.28 -10.48
CA SER A 164 9.81 4.50 -10.41
C SER A 164 9.27 4.89 -11.78
N ALA A 165 7.97 4.71 -12.02
CA ALA A 165 7.27 5.33 -13.15
C ALA A 165 7.17 6.86 -13.01
N VAL A 166 7.39 7.40 -11.81
CA VAL A 166 7.41 8.83 -11.54
C VAL A 166 8.87 9.34 -11.58
N SER A 167 9.13 10.37 -12.38
CA SER A 167 10.46 10.99 -12.47
C SER A 167 10.72 11.99 -11.33
N GLN A 168 11.99 12.27 -11.05
CA GLN A 168 12.35 13.29 -10.06
C GLN A 168 11.96 14.71 -10.45
N ASP A 169 11.91 14.99 -11.75
CA ASP A 169 11.45 16.26 -12.30
C ASP A 169 9.91 16.37 -12.37
N HIS A 170 9.18 15.29 -12.04
CA HIS A 170 7.72 15.30 -12.07
C HIS A 170 7.19 16.33 -11.07
N ARG A 171 6.26 17.18 -11.53
CA ARG A 171 5.70 18.28 -10.74
C ARG A 171 4.28 17.98 -10.31
N ILE A 172 4.04 18.00 -9.01
CA ILE A 172 2.69 17.89 -8.42
C ILE A 172 2.23 19.24 -7.87
N ASP A 173 0.93 19.38 -7.61
CA ASP A 173 0.39 20.52 -6.88
C ASP A 173 0.93 20.55 -5.44
N ALA A 174 1.60 21.63 -5.10
CA ALA A 174 2.07 21.88 -3.74
C ALA A 174 0.89 22.35 -2.89
N VAL A 175 0.60 21.61 -1.82
CA VAL A 175 -0.45 21.93 -0.86
C VAL A 175 0.19 22.16 0.49
N GLU A 176 -0.14 23.29 1.08
CA GLU A 176 0.28 23.67 2.43
C GLU A 176 -0.87 23.41 3.41
N PHE A 177 -0.55 22.72 4.49
CA PHE A 177 -1.44 22.50 5.62
C PHE A 177 -0.98 23.32 6.83
N PRO A 178 -1.87 24.05 7.54
CA PRO A 178 -1.49 24.74 8.77
C PRO A 178 -1.01 23.81 9.88
N ASP A 179 -1.44 22.54 9.86
CA ASP A 179 -1.00 21.50 10.78
C ASP A 179 0.21 20.76 10.16
N PRO A 180 1.40 20.80 10.80
CA PRO A 180 2.60 20.15 10.27
C PRO A 180 2.46 18.63 10.20
N LEU A 181 1.69 17.99 11.08
CA LEU A 181 1.49 16.54 11.02
C LEU A 181 0.71 16.15 9.76
N LEU A 182 -0.26 16.97 9.34
CA LEU A 182 -0.97 16.73 8.07
C LEU A 182 -0.07 16.94 6.86
N GLN A 183 0.87 17.89 6.94
CA GLN A 183 1.88 18.09 5.91
C GLN A 183 2.77 16.85 5.74
N ASP A 184 3.13 16.22 6.86
CA ASP A 184 3.95 15.01 6.87
C ASP A 184 3.18 13.80 6.37
N ILE A 185 1.94 13.62 6.82
CA ILE A 185 1.07 12.54 6.33
C ILE A 185 0.90 12.64 4.81
N ASP A 186 0.68 13.83 4.28
CA ASP A 186 0.56 14.05 2.84
C ASP A 186 1.87 13.71 2.09
N HIS A 187 3.03 14.14 2.61
CA HIS A 187 4.33 13.78 2.05
C HIS A 187 4.56 12.26 2.03
N VAL A 188 4.35 11.59 3.18
CA VAL A 188 4.54 10.13 3.31
C VAL A 188 3.58 9.38 2.38
N CYS A 189 2.33 9.85 2.20
CA CYS A 189 1.42 9.31 1.19
C CYS A 189 2.01 9.37 -0.22
N ILE A 190 2.51 10.54 -0.63
CA ILE A 190 3.08 10.76 -1.97
C ILE A 190 4.30 9.87 -2.19
N SER A 191 5.19 9.77 -1.20
CA SER A 191 6.38 8.91 -1.25
C SER A 191 6.00 7.42 -1.34
N THR A 192 5.00 6.99 -0.57
CA THR A 192 4.48 5.60 -0.63
C THR A 192 3.96 5.26 -2.03
N LEU A 193 3.13 6.15 -2.59
CA LEU A 193 2.55 5.93 -3.91
C LEU A 193 3.63 5.90 -5.00
N ARG A 194 4.59 6.84 -4.98
CA ARG A 194 5.71 6.90 -5.93
C ARG A 194 6.47 5.58 -5.97
N ASP A 195 6.78 5.02 -4.81
CA ASP A 195 7.61 3.82 -4.68
C ASP A 195 6.86 2.56 -5.16
N CYS A 196 5.53 2.53 -5.01
CA CYS A 196 4.65 1.50 -5.55
C CYS A 196 4.32 1.67 -7.05
N MET A 197 4.47 2.87 -7.62
CA MET A 197 4.28 3.13 -9.05
C MET A 197 5.49 2.64 -9.87
N GLN A 198 5.35 1.46 -10.48
CA GLN A 198 6.37 0.79 -11.27
C GLN A 198 5.82 0.53 -12.68
N THR A 199 6.11 -0.62 -13.31
CA THR A 199 5.46 -0.99 -14.59
C THR A 199 3.96 -1.26 -14.45
N VAL A 200 3.51 -1.41 -13.21
CA VAL A 200 2.13 -1.47 -12.73
C VAL A 200 2.06 -0.73 -11.39
N TYR A 201 0.86 -0.54 -10.85
CA TYR A 201 0.69 -0.22 -9.42
C TYR A 201 0.97 -1.48 -8.59
N GLU A 202 2.18 -1.57 -8.03
CA GLU A 202 2.50 -2.64 -7.08
C GLU A 202 1.81 -2.37 -5.73
N ASP A 203 1.39 -3.42 -5.02
CA ASP A 203 0.89 -3.33 -3.65
C ASP A 203 1.98 -2.78 -2.71
N GLY A 204 3.14 -3.45 -2.71
CA GLY A 204 4.35 -3.05 -2.00
C GLY A 204 5.62 -3.44 -2.76
N PRO A 205 6.65 -2.58 -2.81
CA PRO A 205 7.84 -2.77 -3.64
C PRO A 205 8.84 -3.79 -3.09
N ARG A 206 8.81 -4.08 -1.78
CA ARG A 206 9.49 -5.24 -1.20
C ARG A 206 8.75 -6.52 -1.56
N ARG A 207 7.46 -6.54 -1.23
CA ARG A 207 6.52 -7.65 -1.37
C ARG A 207 5.08 -7.07 -1.44
N ASP A 208 4.18 -7.62 -2.26
CA ASP A 208 4.36 -8.75 -3.18
C ASP A 208 4.93 -8.36 -4.55
N ARG A 209 5.14 -7.05 -4.79
CA ARG A 209 5.55 -6.47 -6.08
C ARG A 209 4.52 -6.73 -7.18
N ARG A 210 3.24 -6.64 -6.83
CA ARG A 210 2.17 -7.18 -7.67
C ARG A 210 0.96 -6.25 -7.75
N LEU A 211 0.28 -6.29 -8.89
CA LEU A 211 -0.96 -5.56 -9.07
C LEU A 211 -2.14 -6.34 -8.48
N TRP A 212 -2.69 -5.82 -7.39
CA TRP A 212 -3.91 -6.32 -6.72
C TRP A 212 -5.09 -5.36 -6.96
N ILE A 213 -6.31 -5.86 -7.14
CA ILE A 213 -7.47 -5.00 -7.46
C ILE A 213 -7.84 -4.06 -6.31
N GLY A 214 -7.87 -4.57 -5.06
CA GLY A 214 -8.19 -3.75 -3.89
C GLY A 214 -7.24 -2.57 -3.73
N ASP A 215 -5.94 -2.84 -3.90
CA ASP A 215 -4.87 -1.86 -3.89
C ASP A 215 -5.00 -0.87 -5.05
N LEU A 216 -5.19 -1.35 -6.28
CA LEU A 216 -5.33 -0.51 -7.48
C LEU A 216 -6.39 0.57 -7.28
N ARG A 217 -7.52 0.23 -6.66
CA ARG A 217 -8.58 1.22 -6.38
C ARG A 217 -8.04 2.39 -5.55
N LEU A 218 -7.38 2.09 -4.44
CA LEU A 218 -6.91 3.11 -3.49
C LEU A 218 -5.71 3.89 -4.05
N GLN A 219 -4.82 3.20 -4.77
CA GLN A 219 -3.69 3.82 -5.45
C GLN A 219 -4.16 4.79 -6.54
N ALA A 220 -5.19 4.43 -7.32
CA ALA A 220 -5.74 5.29 -8.35
C ALA A 220 -6.34 6.58 -7.75
N LEU A 221 -7.06 6.51 -6.63
CA LEU A 221 -7.59 7.68 -5.93
C LEU A 221 -6.48 8.62 -5.47
N ALA A 222 -5.44 8.08 -4.83
CA ALA A 222 -4.27 8.85 -4.42
C ALA A 222 -3.60 9.51 -5.63
N ASN A 223 -3.38 8.75 -6.72
CA ASN A 223 -2.81 9.24 -7.98
C ASN A 223 -3.60 10.40 -8.59
N TYR A 224 -4.94 10.34 -8.62
CA TYR A 224 -5.76 11.43 -9.18
C TYR A 224 -5.57 12.77 -8.45
N SER A 225 -5.16 12.73 -7.17
CA SER A 225 -4.89 13.93 -6.36
C SER A 225 -3.43 14.38 -6.38
N THR A 226 -2.52 13.59 -6.96
CA THR A 226 -1.06 13.82 -6.95
C THR A 226 -0.46 13.76 -8.36
N PHE A 227 0.03 12.59 -8.80
CA PHE A 227 0.79 12.39 -10.04
C PHE A 227 -0.06 12.45 -11.31
N ARG A 228 -1.34 12.12 -11.19
CA ARG A 228 -2.32 12.12 -12.28
C ARG A 228 -1.86 11.31 -13.51
N ASP A 229 -1.13 10.22 -13.29
CA ASP A 229 -0.80 9.28 -14.35
C ASP A 229 -2.03 8.43 -14.67
N LEU A 230 -2.79 8.88 -15.66
CA LEU A 230 -4.02 8.20 -16.12
C LEU A 230 -3.70 6.97 -16.97
N ASP A 231 -2.55 6.98 -17.66
CA ASP A 231 -2.14 5.90 -18.55
C ASP A 231 -1.78 4.64 -17.76
N LEU A 232 -1.11 4.79 -16.62
CA LEU A 232 -0.81 3.65 -15.73
C LEU A 232 -2.09 3.03 -15.14
N VAL A 233 -3.10 3.86 -14.81
CA VAL A 233 -4.40 3.34 -14.34
C VAL A 233 -5.09 2.57 -15.46
N LYS A 234 -5.16 3.16 -16.66
CA LYS A 234 -5.73 2.52 -17.84
C LYS A 234 -5.03 1.20 -18.14
N ARG A 235 -3.69 1.17 -18.14
CA ARG A 235 -2.89 -0.06 -18.31
C ARG A 235 -3.35 -1.14 -17.34
N CYS A 236 -3.39 -0.84 -16.05
CA CYS A 236 -3.76 -1.80 -15.00
C CYS A 236 -5.19 -2.35 -15.19
N LEU A 237 -6.16 -1.48 -15.52
CA LEU A 237 -7.53 -1.90 -15.84
C LEU A 237 -7.58 -2.90 -17.00
N PHE A 238 -6.88 -2.59 -18.08
CA PHE A 238 -6.86 -3.46 -19.27
C PHE A 238 -6.06 -4.75 -19.05
N GLN A 239 -5.05 -4.77 -18.17
CA GLN A 239 -4.37 -6.02 -17.81
C GLN A 239 -5.30 -6.99 -17.07
N PHE A 240 -6.09 -6.51 -16.09
CA PHE A 240 -7.11 -7.35 -15.45
C PHE A 240 -8.14 -7.85 -16.45
N ALA A 241 -8.67 -6.96 -17.31
CA ALA A 241 -9.65 -7.34 -18.31
C ALA A 241 -9.11 -8.36 -19.34
N ALA A 242 -7.81 -8.30 -19.66
CA ALA A 242 -7.16 -9.23 -20.59
C ALA A 242 -7.09 -10.67 -20.05
N VAL A 243 -6.99 -10.85 -18.73
CA VAL A 243 -6.88 -12.17 -18.08
C VAL A 243 -8.17 -12.64 -17.42
N ARG A 244 -9.30 -11.99 -17.73
CA ARG A 244 -10.64 -12.39 -17.29
C ARG A 244 -10.91 -13.85 -17.65
N ARG A 245 -11.44 -14.63 -16.70
CA ARG A 245 -11.81 -16.03 -16.93
C ARG A 245 -13.01 -16.19 -17.85
N GLU A 246 -13.22 -17.42 -18.31
CA GLU A 246 -14.40 -17.82 -19.09
C GLU A 246 -15.73 -17.58 -18.36
N ASP A 247 -15.75 -17.72 -17.02
CA ASP A 247 -16.92 -17.44 -16.19
C ASP A 247 -17.17 -15.93 -15.94
N GLY A 248 -16.28 -15.09 -16.46
CA GLY A 248 -16.35 -13.62 -16.34
C GLY A 248 -15.64 -13.05 -15.12
N SER A 249 -15.13 -13.88 -14.19
CA SER A 249 -14.47 -13.39 -12.99
C SER A 249 -13.06 -12.86 -13.23
N LEU A 250 -12.68 -11.83 -12.46
CA LEU A 250 -11.33 -11.31 -12.42
C LEU A 250 -10.51 -11.95 -11.29
N PRO A 251 -9.21 -12.23 -11.51
CA PRO A 251 -8.32 -12.69 -10.44
C PRO A 251 -8.09 -11.57 -9.43
N ALA A 252 -7.77 -11.93 -8.18
CA ALA A 252 -7.49 -10.94 -7.14
C ALA A 252 -6.24 -10.10 -7.47
N CYS A 253 -5.25 -10.71 -8.13
CA CYS A 253 -4.06 -10.05 -8.65
C CYS A 253 -3.57 -10.66 -9.96
N ILE A 254 -2.59 -10.03 -10.58
CA ILE A 254 -1.96 -10.50 -11.82
C ILE A 254 -0.45 -10.54 -11.71
N PHE A 255 0.18 -11.39 -12.51
CA PHE A 255 1.62 -11.40 -12.73
C PHE A 255 1.92 -10.80 -14.10
N GLU A 256 2.74 -9.75 -14.15
CA GLU A 256 3.18 -9.15 -15.43
C GLU A 256 4.23 -10.01 -16.13
N LYS A 257 5.05 -10.73 -15.35
CA LYS A 257 6.25 -11.44 -15.84
C LYS A 257 6.19 -12.94 -15.51
N PRO A 258 6.77 -13.81 -16.35
CA PRO A 258 7.40 -13.50 -17.64
C PRO A 258 6.39 -13.14 -18.74
N THR A 259 5.12 -13.46 -18.52
CA THR A 259 3.98 -13.13 -19.38
C THR A 259 2.79 -12.77 -18.51
N LEU A 260 1.90 -11.91 -19.02
CA LEU A 260 0.70 -11.50 -18.32
C LEU A 260 -0.16 -12.72 -17.96
N THR A 261 -0.32 -12.98 -16.66
CA THR A 261 -1.00 -14.18 -16.15
C THR A 261 -1.88 -13.84 -14.95
N ALA A 262 -3.09 -14.38 -14.91
CA ALA A 262 -3.97 -14.30 -13.75
C ALA A 262 -3.40 -15.04 -12.53
N SER A 263 -3.65 -14.55 -11.31
CA SER A 263 -3.46 -15.35 -10.11
C SER A 263 -4.44 -16.51 -10.04
N THR A 264 -4.10 -17.49 -9.20
CA THR A 264 -5.02 -18.56 -8.79
C THR A 264 -6.01 -18.08 -7.71
N ASP A 265 -5.70 -16.97 -7.05
CA ASP A 265 -6.51 -16.38 -5.99
C ASP A 265 -7.64 -15.51 -6.57
N TYR A 266 -8.85 -15.69 -6.05
CA TYR A 266 -10.05 -14.93 -6.45
C TYR A 266 -10.77 -14.45 -5.20
N ILE A 267 -10.72 -13.14 -4.99
CA ILE A 267 -11.37 -12.42 -3.90
C ILE A 267 -12.59 -11.72 -4.50
N VAL A 268 -13.79 -12.11 -4.06
CA VAL A 268 -15.02 -11.72 -4.79
C VAL A 268 -15.45 -10.28 -4.55
N ASP A 269 -15.08 -9.69 -3.41
CA ASP A 269 -15.22 -8.25 -3.17
C ASP A 269 -14.25 -7.43 -4.02
N TYR A 270 -13.03 -7.92 -4.24
CA TYR A 270 -12.07 -7.27 -5.15
C TYR A 270 -12.58 -7.29 -6.59
N ASP A 271 -13.04 -8.44 -7.07
CA ASP A 271 -13.66 -8.59 -8.40
C ASP A 271 -14.78 -7.57 -8.59
N ALA A 272 -15.74 -7.51 -7.68
CA ALA A 272 -16.85 -6.56 -7.76
C ALA A 272 -16.42 -5.09 -7.70
N LEU A 273 -15.36 -4.75 -6.95
CA LEU A 273 -14.82 -3.39 -6.86
C LEU A 273 -14.24 -2.87 -8.17
N PHE A 274 -13.97 -3.73 -9.15
CA PHE A 274 -13.52 -3.32 -10.49
C PHE A 274 -14.47 -2.31 -11.15
N ALA A 275 -15.79 -2.42 -10.90
CA ALA A 275 -16.78 -1.46 -11.36
C ALA A 275 -16.51 -0.04 -10.86
N ALA A 276 -16.08 0.09 -9.61
CA ALA A 276 -15.75 1.38 -9.01
C ALA A 276 -14.47 1.96 -9.59
N ILE A 277 -13.43 1.14 -9.81
CA ILE A 277 -12.18 1.58 -10.41
C ILE A 277 -12.40 2.09 -11.84
N VAL A 278 -13.20 1.38 -12.65
CA VAL A 278 -13.54 1.82 -14.01
C VAL A 278 -14.34 3.12 -13.99
N TYR A 279 -15.32 3.23 -13.08
CA TYR A 279 -16.11 4.47 -12.94
C TYR A 279 -15.23 5.65 -12.54
N ASP A 280 -14.42 5.52 -11.50
CA ASP A 280 -13.54 6.59 -11.01
C ASP A 280 -12.51 6.99 -12.09
N TYR A 281 -11.99 6.03 -12.85
CA TYR A 281 -11.12 6.30 -14.00
C TYR A 281 -11.83 7.10 -15.09
N VAL A 282 -13.05 6.72 -15.49
CA VAL A 282 -13.82 7.45 -16.52
C VAL A 282 -14.13 8.87 -16.05
N GLU A 283 -14.44 9.06 -14.77
CA GLU A 283 -14.69 10.40 -14.22
C GLU A 283 -13.41 11.25 -14.15
N ALA A 284 -12.29 10.66 -13.74
CA ALA A 284 -11.01 11.37 -13.60
C ALA A 284 -10.36 11.71 -14.96
N SER A 285 -10.50 10.82 -15.96
CA SER A 285 -9.86 10.95 -17.27
C SER A 285 -10.75 11.54 -18.36
N GLY A 286 -12.08 11.36 -18.25
CA GLY A 286 -13.02 11.60 -19.35
C GLY A 286 -12.97 10.55 -20.47
N ASP A 287 -12.21 9.46 -20.32
CA ASP A 287 -12.02 8.43 -21.34
C ASP A 287 -13.22 7.47 -21.42
N MET A 288 -14.24 7.94 -22.13
CA MET A 288 -15.48 7.20 -22.37
C MET A 288 -15.27 5.92 -23.18
N GLU A 289 -14.26 5.89 -24.06
CA GLU A 289 -13.98 4.74 -24.92
C GLU A 289 -13.47 3.56 -24.09
N ALA A 290 -12.54 3.81 -23.17
CA ALA A 290 -12.08 2.79 -22.23
C ALA A 290 -13.24 2.23 -21.40
N GLY A 291 -14.13 3.09 -20.88
CA GLY A 291 -15.32 2.66 -20.16
C GLY A 291 -16.25 1.79 -21.00
N LEU A 292 -16.47 2.12 -22.27
CA LEU A 292 -17.26 1.32 -23.20
C LEU A 292 -16.62 -0.05 -23.51
N LEU A 293 -15.29 -0.09 -23.68
CA LEU A 293 -14.55 -1.34 -23.91
C LEU A 293 -14.58 -2.27 -22.71
N LEU A 294 -14.54 -1.71 -21.49
CA LEU A 294 -14.54 -2.47 -20.24
C LEU A 294 -15.95 -2.81 -19.74
N TRP A 295 -17.00 -2.30 -20.38
CA TRP A 295 -18.39 -2.42 -19.92
C TRP A 295 -18.83 -3.87 -19.65
N GLU A 296 -18.57 -4.79 -20.58
CA GLU A 296 -18.93 -6.20 -20.41
C GLU A 296 -18.13 -6.87 -19.27
N THR A 297 -16.89 -6.47 -19.04
CA THR A 297 -16.10 -6.93 -17.88
C THR A 297 -16.74 -6.46 -16.59
N VAL A 298 -17.15 -5.20 -16.51
CA VAL A 298 -17.83 -4.64 -15.34
C VAL A 298 -19.15 -5.38 -15.02
N LEU A 299 -19.93 -5.77 -16.03
CA LEU A 299 -21.16 -6.53 -15.83
C LEU A 299 -20.94 -7.95 -15.31
N ASP A 300 -19.77 -8.55 -15.57
CA ASP A 300 -19.43 -9.89 -15.13
C ASP A 300 -18.95 -9.94 -13.67
N CYS A 301 -18.20 -8.92 -13.23
CA CYS A 301 -17.56 -8.84 -11.92
C CYS A 301 -18.47 -9.15 -10.70
N PRO A 302 -19.71 -8.60 -10.58
CA PRO A 302 -20.53 -8.85 -9.39
C PRO A 302 -21.15 -10.25 -9.34
N LYS A 303 -21.12 -11.05 -10.42
CA LYS A 303 -21.88 -12.32 -10.53
C LYS A 303 -21.58 -13.32 -9.41
N ARG A 304 -20.33 -13.42 -8.97
CA ARG A 304 -19.92 -14.33 -7.90
C ARG A 304 -20.48 -13.90 -6.54
N LEU A 305 -20.37 -12.61 -6.20
CA LEU A 305 -21.00 -12.07 -4.99
C LEU A 305 -22.53 -12.19 -5.02
N LEU A 306 -23.16 -11.99 -6.18
CA LEU A 306 -24.60 -12.14 -6.34
C LEU A 306 -25.10 -13.54 -5.97
N SER A 307 -24.27 -14.58 -6.12
CA SER A 307 -24.63 -15.95 -5.74
C SER A 307 -24.85 -16.13 -4.23
N ASN A 308 -24.26 -15.25 -3.40
CA ASN A 308 -24.42 -15.24 -1.95
C ASN A 308 -25.70 -14.52 -1.47
N LEU A 309 -26.47 -13.91 -2.37
CA LEU A 309 -27.75 -13.30 -1.99
C LEU A 309 -28.82 -14.35 -1.73
N ASN A 310 -29.54 -14.20 -0.63
CA ASN A 310 -30.75 -14.96 -0.40
C ASN A 310 -31.80 -14.60 -1.47
N PRO A 311 -32.38 -15.57 -2.18
CA PRO A 311 -33.28 -15.32 -3.32
C PRO A 311 -34.63 -14.70 -2.91
N THR A 312 -34.98 -14.75 -1.62
CA THR A 312 -36.24 -14.23 -1.09
C THR A 312 -36.03 -12.96 -0.30
N SER A 313 -35.09 -12.95 0.65
CA SER A 313 -34.85 -11.78 1.52
C SER A 313 -33.89 -10.76 0.91
N TYR A 314 -33.11 -11.13 -0.12
CA TYR A 314 -32.05 -10.30 -0.71
C TYR A 314 -30.95 -9.88 0.28
N VAL A 315 -30.92 -10.49 1.47
CA VAL A 315 -29.83 -10.37 2.44
C VAL A 315 -28.64 -11.17 1.94
N PHE A 316 -27.43 -10.66 2.14
CA PHE A 316 -26.20 -11.36 1.79
C PHE A 316 -25.86 -12.39 2.87
N GLU A 317 -25.57 -13.61 2.46
CA GLU A 317 -25.22 -14.72 3.34
C GLU A 317 -23.81 -15.22 2.97
N ALA A 318 -22.80 -14.88 3.79
CA ALA A 318 -21.40 -15.23 3.50
C ALA A 318 -21.18 -16.74 3.32
N GLU A 319 -21.86 -17.55 4.13
CA GLU A 319 -21.75 -19.02 4.14
C GLU A 319 -22.46 -19.71 2.97
N ARG A 320 -23.24 -18.98 2.16
CA ARG A 320 -23.99 -19.56 1.02
C ARG A 320 -23.09 -20.04 -0.11
N SER A 321 -21.86 -19.56 -0.15
CA SER A 321 -20.81 -20.00 -1.08
C SER A 321 -19.48 -20.18 -0.34
N LYS A 322 -18.52 -20.83 -0.99
CA LYS A 322 -17.14 -20.95 -0.49
C LYS A 322 -16.22 -19.84 -1.03
N HIS A 323 -16.80 -18.77 -1.58
CA HIS A 323 -16.02 -17.69 -2.14
C HIS A 323 -15.24 -16.96 -1.05
N HIS A 324 -13.98 -16.64 -1.33
CA HIS A 324 -13.16 -15.87 -0.41
C HIS A 324 -13.58 -14.39 -0.47
N ILE A 325 -13.98 -13.86 0.68
CA ILE A 325 -14.35 -12.44 0.88
C ILE A 325 -13.30 -11.83 1.80
N PHE A 326 -12.63 -10.76 1.33
CA PHE A 326 -11.52 -10.15 2.04
C PHE A 326 -11.99 -9.15 3.10
N LEU A 327 -12.53 -7.98 2.72
CA LEU A 327 -12.82 -6.81 3.54
C LEU A 327 -11.65 -6.22 4.37
N ASP A 328 -10.97 -7.03 5.17
CA ASP A 328 -9.83 -6.68 6.03
C ASP A 328 -9.18 -7.94 6.64
N TRP A 329 -7.94 -7.81 7.10
CA TRP A 329 -7.20 -8.83 7.85
C TRP A 329 -7.62 -9.02 9.31
N ALA A 330 -8.60 -8.25 9.82
CA ALA A 330 -9.13 -8.43 11.17
C ALA A 330 -9.59 -9.87 11.44
N LYS A 331 -9.00 -10.49 12.47
CA LYS A 331 -9.27 -11.87 12.87
C LYS A 331 -10.72 -12.02 13.34
N GLY A 332 -11.41 -13.05 12.84
CA GLY A 332 -12.77 -13.39 13.27
C GLY A 332 -13.85 -12.43 12.76
N LEU A 333 -13.53 -11.56 11.80
CA LEU A 333 -14.49 -10.64 11.18
C LEU A 333 -15.58 -11.39 10.40
N ASP A 334 -16.84 -11.24 10.82
CA ASP A 334 -18.00 -11.68 10.05
C ASP A 334 -18.15 -10.83 8.79
N LYS A 335 -18.34 -11.49 7.65
CA LYS A 335 -18.32 -10.84 6.33
C LYS A 335 -19.70 -10.49 5.79
N SER A 336 -20.79 -10.89 6.44
CA SER A 336 -22.14 -10.84 5.84
C SER A 336 -22.61 -9.41 5.55
N ALA A 337 -22.65 -8.54 6.57
CA ALA A 337 -23.10 -7.15 6.44
C ALA A 337 -22.14 -6.31 5.59
N GLY A 338 -20.82 -6.51 5.77
CA GLY A 338 -19.80 -5.81 5.00
C GLY A 338 -19.88 -6.15 3.51
N ALA A 339 -19.98 -7.43 3.17
CA ALA A 339 -20.11 -7.88 1.77
C ALA A 339 -21.47 -7.50 1.16
N HIS A 340 -22.55 -7.44 1.95
CA HIS A 340 -23.82 -6.86 1.50
C HIS A 340 -23.62 -5.40 1.07
N GLY A 341 -22.95 -4.62 1.91
CA GLY A 341 -22.63 -3.23 1.65
C GLY A 341 -21.74 -3.06 0.41
N VAL A 342 -20.63 -3.79 0.31
CA VAL A 342 -19.75 -3.78 -0.88
C VAL A 342 -20.53 -4.10 -2.14
N LEU A 343 -21.31 -5.19 -2.15
CA LEU A 343 -22.07 -5.58 -3.32
C LEU A 343 -23.07 -4.48 -3.71
N LEU A 344 -23.85 -3.96 -2.76
CA LEU A 344 -24.81 -2.89 -3.04
C LEU A 344 -24.12 -1.63 -3.56
N TYR A 345 -22.97 -1.27 -2.99
CA TYR A 345 -22.13 -0.17 -3.46
C TYR A 345 -21.71 -0.39 -4.92
N CYS A 346 -21.16 -1.55 -5.25
CA CYS A 346 -20.72 -1.88 -6.61
C CYS A 346 -21.88 -1.86 -7.62
N LEU A 347 -23.05 -2.42 -7.28
CA LEU A 347 -24.23 -2.38 -8.15
C LEU A 347 -24.69 -0.93 -8.43
N LYS A 348 -24.69 -0.07 -7.40
CA LYS A 348 -25.01 1.36 -7.54
C LYS A 348 -24.00 2.07 -8.42
N VAL A 349 -22.70 1.77 -8.27
CA VAL A 349 -21.65 2.36 -9.10
C VAL A 349 -21.70 1.85 -10.54
N THR A 350 -22.00 0.57 -10.78
CA THR A 350 -22.23 0.06 -12.14
C THR A 350 -23.40 0.78 -12.82
N ASN A 351 -24.48 1.09 -12.09
CA ASN A 351 -25.58 1.90 -12.62
C ASN A 351 -25.14 3.35 -12.93
N LYS A 352 -24.30 3.97 -12.09
CA LYS A 352 -23.72 5.30 -12.38
C LYS A 352 -22.86 5.28 -13.64
N LEU A 353 -22.00 4.27 -13.78
CA LEU A 353 -21.19 4.07 -14.98
C LEU A 353 -22.07 3.85 -16.21
N ALA A 354 -23.16 3.08 -16.10
CA ALA A 354 -24.12 2.90 -17.19
C ALA A 354 -24.65 4.25 -17.70
N VAL A 355 -25.14 5.10 -16.78
CA VAL A 355 -25.62 6.45 -17.12
C VAL A 355 -24.51 7.26 -17.79
N ARG A 356 -23.31 7.25 -17.21
CA ARG A 356 -22.16 7.98 -17.75
C ARG A 356 -21.84 7.58 -19.19
N LEU A 357 -21.86 6.27 -19.48
CA LEU A 357 -21.59 5.68 -20.80
C LEU A 357 -22.81 5.67 -21.75
N ASN A 358 -23.93 6.32 -21.40
CA ASN A 358 -25.19 6.27 -22.15
C ASN A 358 -25.73 4.85 -22.38
N LYS A 359 -25.60 3.97 -21.37
CA LYS A 359 -26.17 2.62 -21.31
C LYS A 359 -27.36 2.58 -20.33
N GLN A 360 -28.20 1.55 -20.46
CA GLN A 360 -29.29 1.32 -19.52
C GLN A 360 -28.76 0.77 -18.18
N PRO A 361 -29.12 1.35 -17.02
CA PRO A 361 -28.70 0.83 -15.72
C PRO A 361 -29.29 -0.57 -15.43
N PRO A 362 -28.45 -1.61 -15.25
CA PRO A 362 -28.93 -3.00 -15.20
C PRO A 362 -29.52 -3.44 -13.86
N TYR A 363 -29.22 -2.75 -12.75
CA TYR A 363 -29.51 -3.29 -11.40
C TYR A 363 -30.58 -2.52 -10.61
N ASN A 364 -31.40 -1.69 -11.26
CA ASN A 364 -32.38 -0.82 -10.57
C ASN A 364 -33.27 -1.58 -9.56
N GLU A 365 -33.92 -2.66 -9.98
CA GLU A 365 -34.81 -3.43 -9.11
C GLU A 365 -34.05 -4.12 -7.97
N LEU A 366 -32.88 -4.70 -8.26
CA LEU A 366 -32.09 -5.40 -7.27
C LEU A 366 -31.52 -4.45 -6.21
N ILE A 367 -31.08 -3.26 -6.62
CA ILE A 367 -30.61 -2.21 -5.70
C ILE A 367 -31.71 -1.82 -4.71
N LEU A 368 -32.97 -1.67 -5.17
CA LEU A 368 -34.09 -1.34 -4.28
C LEU A 368 -34.30 -2.45 -3.24
N LYS A 369 -34.32 -3.71 -3.69
CA LYS A 369 -34.54 -4.87 -2.81
C LYS A 369 -33.41 -5.07 -1.80
N MET A 370 -32.16 -4.91 -2.23
CA MET A 370 -31.00 -4.99 -1.33
C MET A 370 -30.96 -3.81 -0.36
N THR A 371 -31.29 -2.59 -0.83
CA THR A 371 -31.37 -1.41 0.05
C THR A 371 -32.39 -1.63 1.17
N ASP A 372 -33.55 -2.22 0.87
CA ASP A 372 -34.53 -2.59 1.89
C ASP A 372 -34.03 -3.72 2.82
N ALA A 373 -33.41 -4.75 2.24
CA ALA A 373 -32.83 -5.87 2.97
C ALA A 373 -31.74 -5.45 3.97
N ALA A 374 -31.03 -4.35 3.71
CA ALA A 374 -30.00 -3.83 4.60
C ALA A 374 -30.53 -3.53 6.02
N ASN A 375 -31.83 -3.27 6.18
CA ASN A 375 -32.46 -3.09 7.49
C ASN A 375 -32.25 -4.29 8.43
N SER A 376 -32.01 -5.50 7.92
CA SER A 376 -31.70 -6.66 8.76
C SER A 376 -30.38 -6.52 9.54
N PHE A 377 -29.49 -5.63 9.10
CA PHE A 377 -28.20 -5.36 9.74
C PHE A 377 -28.23 -4.19 10.72
N LEU A 378 -29.37 -3.49 10.86
CA LEU A 378 -29.53 -2.41 11.84
C LEU A 378 -30.36 -2.92 13.03
N LYS A 379 -29.75 -3.00 14.20
CA LYS A 379 -30.41 -3.44 15.43
C LYS A 379 -30.12 -2.48 16.56
N ASP A 380 -31.16 -2.01 17.26
CA ASP A 380 -31.05 -1.11 18.41
C ASP A 380 -30.18 0.14 18.14
N GLY A 381 -30.20 0.62 16.89
CA GLY A 381 -29.42 1.78 16.46
C GLY A 381 -27.93 1.53 16.25
N ILE A 382 -27.49 0.28 16.11
CA ILE A 382 -26.12 -0.08 15.71
C ILE A 382 -26.12 -1.08 14.55
N PHE A 383 -25.05 -1.07 13.74
CA PHE A 383 -24.84 -2.07 12.70
C PHE A 383 -24.27 -3.37 13.27
N VAL A 384 -24.87 -4.50 12.87
CA VAL A 384 -24.53 -5.86 13.30
C VAL A 384 -24.38 -6.79 12.10
N SER A 385 -23.57 -7.84 12.24
CA SER A 385 -23.30 -8.81 11.18
C SER A 385 -23.39 -10.26 11.66
N GLY A 386 -23.89 -11.14 10.79
CA GLY A 386 -23.99 -12.56 11.05
C GLY A 386 -25.01 -12.93 12.13
N GLN A 387 -25.16 -14.23 12.37
CA GLN A 387 -26.09 -14.76 13.38
C GLN A 387 -25.72 -14.32 14.80
N ALA A 388 -24.42 -14.15 15.06
CA ALA A 388 -23.90 -13.69 16.36
C ALA A 388 -24.08 -12.18 16.59
N GLN A 389 -24.62 -11.43 15.62
CA GLN A 389 -24.78 -9.97 15.69
C GLN A 389 -23.47 -9.26 16.04
N GLN A 390 -22.38 -9.70 15.41
CA GLN A 390 -21.06 -9.11 15.62
C GLN A 390 -21.09 -7.63 15.20
N VAL A 391 -20.56 -6.77 16.05
CA VAL A 391 -20.36 -5.35 15.76
C VAL A 391 -18.97 -5.19 15.17
N SER A 392 -18.85 -4.57 14.00
CA SER A 392 -17.55 -4.34 13.37
C SER A 392 -17.51 -3.04 12.58
N TYR A 393 -16.31 -2.47 12.47
CA TYR A 393 -16.05 -1.28 11.67
C TYR A 393 -16.28 -1.57 10.17
N ALA A 394 -15.94 -2.78 9.70
CA ALA A 394 -16.14 -3.18 8.31
C ALA A 394 -17.61 -3.15 7.90
N SER A 395 -18.49 -3.72 8.73
CA SER A 395 -19.94 -3.71 8.51
C SER A 395 -20.47 -2.28 8.46
N ALA A 396 -20.06 -1.45 9.42
CA ALA A 396 -20.52 -0.07 9.52
C ALA A 396 -20.09 0.77 8.30
N ALA A 397 -18.81 0.68 7.90
CA ALA A 397 -18.28 1.44 6.76
C ALA A 397 -19.05 1.12 5.49
N TRP A 398 -19.18 -0.17 5.15
CA TRP A 398 -19.77 -0.57 3.89
C TRP A 398 -21.29 -0.37 3.83
N LEU A 399 -22.00 -0.43 4.95
CA LEU A 399 -23.42 -0.09 5.02
C LEU A 399 -23.68 1.43 4.90
N VAL A 400 -22.73 2.26 5.34
CA VAL A 400 -22.77 3.71 5.08
C VAL A 400 -22.44 4.00 3.63
N LEU A 401 -21.31 3.49 3.13
CA LEU A 401 -20.80 3.78 1.78
C LEU A 401 -21.74 3.32 0.68
N CYS A 402 -22.47 2.23 0.88
CA CYS A 402 -23.48 1.78 -0.08
C CYS A 402 -24.74 2.66 -0.08
N GLY A 403 -24.88 3.59 0.87
CA GLY A 403 -26.03 4.49 0.99
C GLY A 403 -27.34 3.74 1.18
N ALA A 404 -27.36 2.71 2.04
CA ALA A 404 -28.55 1.91 2.30
C ALA A 404 -29.57 2.61 3.22
N PHE A 405 -29.13 3.59 4.01
CA PHE A 405 -29.94 4.24 5.03
C PHE A 405 -30.04 5.75 4.80
N PRO A 406 -31.10 6.41 5.29
CA PRO A 406 -31.13 7.87 5.38
C PRO A 406 -29.91 8.42 6.13
N PRO A 407 -29.31 9.56 5.72
CA PRO A 407 -28.06 10.07 6.29
C PRO A 407 -28.04 10.19 7.81
N GLU A 408 -29.12 10.69 8.43
CA GLU A 408 -29.20 10.83 9.90
C GLU A 408 -29.20 9.49 10.64
N ILE A 409 -29.89 8.48 10.09
CA ILE A 409 -29.91 7.12 10.64
C ILE A 409 -28.53 6.48 10.47
N ALA A 410 -27.96 6.59 9.28
CA ALA A 410 -26.63 6.10 8.97
C ALA A 410 -25.57 6.70 9.90
N ARG A 411 -25.59 8.02 10.10
CA ARG A 411 -24.67 8.75 10.97
C ARG A 411 -24.75 8.28 12.41
N LYS A 412 -25.96 8.22 12.97
CA LYS A 412 -26.16 7.77 14.34
C LYS A 412 -25.71 6.32 14.53
N ALA A 413 -26.10 5.42 13.61
CA ALA A 413 -25.74 4.01 13.71
C ALA A 413 -24.25 3.77 13.54
N PHE A 414 -23.62 4.46 12.59
CA PHE A 414 -22.19 4.38 12.34
C PHE A 414 -21.38 4.81 13.55
N LEU A 415 -21.62 6.01 14.09
CA LEU A 415 -20.89 6.52 15.25
C LEU A 415 -21.13 5.66 16.50
N ALA A 416 -22.36 5.17 16.71
CA ALA A 416 -22.67 4.25 17.80
C ALA A 416 -21.95 2.90 17.65
N THR A 417 -21.84 2.38 16.43
CA THR A 417 -21.07 1.17 16.13
C THR A 417 -19.57 1.39 16.37
N LEU A 418 -19.01 2.53 15.95
CA LEU A 418 -17.59 2.83 16.18
C LEU A 418 -17.26 2.98 17.67
N ALA A 419 -18.18 3.55 18.46
CA ALA A 419 -18.03 3.70 19.90
C ALA A 419 -18.27 2.41 20.70
N HIS A 420 -18.76 1.34 20.07
CA HIS A 420 -19.11 0.12 20.77
C HIS A 420 -17.85 -0.61 21.29
N PRO A 421 -17.77 -0.98 22.58
CA PRO A 421 -16.54 -1.48 23.20
C PRO A 421 -16.04 -2.80 22.61
N ASN A 422 -16.96 -3.63 22.10
CA ASN A 422 -16.64 -4.93 21.48
C ASN A 422 -16.59 -4.86 19.94
N ALA A 423 -16.54 -3.66 19.35
CA ALA A 423 -16.46 -3.54 17.90
C ALA A 423 -15.13 -4.11 17.39
N VAL A 424 -15.20 -5.02 16.42
CA VAL A 424 -14.01 -5.50 15.71
C VAL A 424 -13.43 -4.36 14.90
N LYS A 425 -12.19 -3.96 15.24
CA LYS A 425 -11.45 -2.87 14.60
C LYS A 425 -10.66 -3.36 13.40
N PRO A 426 -10.34 -2.48 12.43
CA PRO A 426 -9.47 -2.80 11.31
C PRO A 426 -8.04 -3.12 11.76
N LEU A 427 -7.37 -4.05 11.07
CA LEU A 427 -5.93 -4.25 11.20
C LEU A 427 -5.13 -3.43 10.16
N THR A 428 -5.75 -3.10 9.03
CA THR A 428 -5.05 -2.48 7.89
C THR A 428 -5.49 -1.05 7.64
N PRO A 429 -4.61 -0.17 7.13
CA PRO A 429 -5.00 1.13 6.61
C PRO A 429 -6.01 1.04 5.45
N TYR A 430 -6.08 -0.10 4.73
CA TYR A 430 -7.06 -0.35 3.68
C TYR A 430 -8.49 -0.21 4.20
N LEU A 431 -8.85 -0.89 5.29
CA LEU A 431 -10.19 -0.73 5.83
C LEU A 431 -10.36 0.63 6.55
N TRP A 432 -9.32 1.17 7.19
CA TRP A 432 -9.37 2.52 7.77
C TRP A 432 -9.68 3.61 6.73
N HIS A 433 -9.20 3.48 5.49
CA HIS A 433 -9.61 4.37 4.40
C HIS A 433 -11.13 4.42 4.24
N HIS A 434 -11.79 3.26 4.23
CA HIS A 434 -13.25 3.18 4.07
C HIS A 434 -13.99 3.75 5.28
N ILE A 435 -13.39 3.71 6.48
CA ILE A 435 -13.93 4.40 7.67
C ILE A 435 -13.84 5.92 7.48
N CYS A 436 -12.71 6.44 7.01
CA CYS A 436 -12.56 7.85 6.69
C CYS A 436 -13.53 8.30 5.60
N ASP A 437 -13.72 7.49 4.55
CA ASP A 437 -14.65 7.77 3.45
C ASP A 437 -16.12 7.77 3.94
N ALA A 438 -16.48 6.83 4.83
CA ALA A 438 -17.79 6.81 5.47
C ALA A 438 -18.03 8.03 6.38
N LEU A 439 -17.04 8.44 7.19
CA LEU A 439 -17.10 9.66 8.00
C LEU A 439 -17.30 10.89 7.11
N ALA A 440 -16.54 10.99 6.02
CA ALA A 440 -16.64 12.09 5.08
C ALA A 440 -17.99 12.13 4.35
N MET A 441 -18.53 10.97 3.93
CA MET A 441 -19.86 10.85 3.32
C MET A 441 -20.97 11.32 4.28
N LEU A 442 -20.79 11.13 5.58
CA LEU A 442 -21.72 11.55 6.64
C LEU A 442 -21.50 12.99 7.13
N GLY A 443 -20.57 13.74 6.54
CA GLY A 443 -20.21 15.10 6.97
C GLY A 443 -19.51 15.16 8.33
N CYS A 444 -18.99 14.05 8.83
CA CYS A 444 -18.22 13.95 10.09
C CYS A 444 -16.74 14.27 9.82
N TYR A 445 -16.47 15.47 9.31
CA TYR A 445 -15.15 15.83 8.80
C TYR A 445 -14.10 15.98 9.90
N ASP A 446 -14.48 16.54 11.05
CA ASP A 446 -13.55 16.71 12.18
C ASP A 446 -13.13 15.33 12.72
N GLU A 447 -14.09 14.42 12.90
CA GLU A 447 -13.80 13.04 13.33
C GLU A 447 -12.93 12.28 12.30
N CYS A 448 -13.11 12.57 11.01
CA CYS A 448 -12.28 12.01 9.93
C CYS A 448 -10.83 12.53 10.02
N VAL A 449 -10.65 13.83 10.24
CA VAL A 449 -9.31 14.44 10.41
C VAL A 449 -8.63 13.92 11.67
N ASP A 450 -9.34 13.80 12.78
CA ASP A 450 -8.81 13.24 14.04
C ASP A 450 -8.40 11.78 13.87
N LEU A 451 -9.17 10.99 13.11
CA LEU A 451 -8.80 9.63 12.76
C LEU A 451 -7.53 9.58 11.89
N ILE A 452 -7.43 10.45 10.88
CA ILE A 452 -6.24 10.54 10.03
C ILE A 452 -4.99 10.86 10.87
N LYS A 453 -5.08 11.87 11.75
CA LYS A 453 -3.96 12.26 12.63
C LYS A 453 -3.60 11.17 13.62
N SER A 454 -4.58 10.54 14.27
CA SER A 454 -4.30 9.51 15.27
C SER A 454 -3.68 8.25 14.66
N TYR A 455 -4.20 7.77 13.53
CA TYR A 455 -3.76 6.51 12.94
C TYR A 455 -2.55 6.68 12.01
N TRP A 456 -2.63 7.55 11.01
CA TRP A 456 -1.49 7.78 10.10
C TRP A 456 -0.42 8.66 10.74
N GLY A 457 -0.82 9.64 11.54
CA GLY A 457 0.16 10.42 12.30
C GLY A 457 0.93 9.58 13.31
N GLY A 458 0.32 8.54 13.89
CA GLY A 458 1.04 7.56 14.71
C GLY A 458 2.16 6.83 13.95
N MET A 459 1.94 6.48 12.67
CA MET A 459 3.00 5.92 11.83
C MET A 459 4.11 6.95 11.52
N VAL A 460 3.74 8.20 11.24
CA VAL A 460 4.72 9.30 11.04
C VAL A 460 5.56 9.52 12.29
N GLU A 461 4.95 9.58 13.47
CA GLU A 461 5.64 9.71 14.77
C GLU A 461 6.52 8.51 15.08
N ALA A 462 6.16 7.31 14.60
CA ALA A 462 6.99 6.12 14.68
C ALA A 462 8.16 6.10 13.67
N GLY A 463 8.28 7.11 12.80
CA GLY A 463 9.39 7.29 11.86
C GLY A 463 9.14 6.74 10.45
N ALA A 464 7.88 6.65 10.02
CA ALA A 464 7.53 6.20 8.67
C ALA A 464 7.98 7.18 7.57
N ASP A 465 8.80 6.71 6.62
CA ASP A 465 9.05 7.41 5.34
C ASP A 465 7.99 7.08 4.29
N THR A 466 7.36 5.91 4.42
CA THR A 466 6.27 5.38 3.62
C THR A 466 5.28 4.67 4.54
N PHE A 467 4.01 4.59 4.16
CA PHE A 467 2.96 3.99 4.97
C PHE A 467 2.90 2.47 4.83
N TRP A 468 2.50 1.82 5.92
CA TRP A 468 2.72 0.40 6.15
C TRP A 468 1.49 -0.44 5.81
N GLU A 469 1.70 -1.68 5.39
CA GLU A 469 0.62 -2.61 5.04
C GLU A 469 -0.35 -2.87 6.19
N CYS A 470 0.19 -3.00 7.40
CA CYS A 470 -0.58 -3.16 8.64
C CYS A 470 0.07 -2.35 9.75
N TYR A 471 -0.77 -1.86 10.68
CA TYR A 471 -0.31 -1.05 11.79
C TYR A 471 -1.22 -1.25 13.00
N ASP A 472 -0.62 -1.73 14.09
CA ASP A 472 -1.22 -1.70 15.42
C ASP A 472 -0.42 -0.73 16.29
N ALA A 473 -1.05 0.37 16.70
CA ALA A 473 -0.41 1.40 17.51
C ALA A 473 0.08 0.89 18.88
N GLN A 474 -0.36 -0.29 19.32
CA GLN A 474 0.03 -0.90 20.59
C GLN A 474 1.03 -2.07 20.43
N ASP A 475 1.25 -2.55 19.21
CA ASP A 475 2.09 -3.74 18.96
C ASP A 475 2.88 -3.59 17.66
N CYS A 476 4.16 -3.23 17.78
CA CYS A 476 5.08 -3.16 16.64
C CYS A 476 5.42 -4.52 16.03
N MET A 477 5.03 -5.63 16.67
CA MET A 477 5.25 -7.00 16.19
C MET A 477 4.02 -7.57 15.47
N ALA A 478 2.92 -6.81 15.39
CA ALA A 478 1.70 -7.25 14.73
C ALA A 478 1.95 -7.61 13.27
N SER A 479 1.48 -8.78 12.85
CA SER A 479 1.63 -9.26 11.48
C SER A 479 0.49 -10.21 11.08
N PRO A 480 -0.17 -10.01 9.93
CA PRO A 480 -1.10 -11.00 9.39
C PRO A 480 -0.38 -12.24 8.82
N TYR A 481 0.96 -12.20 8.70
CA TYR A 481 1.77 -13.28 8.14
C TYR A 481 2.31 -14.24 9.21
N GLY A 482 2.12 -13.92 10.49
CA GLY A 482 2.67 -14.64 11.63
C GLY A 482 3.99 -14.07 12.15
N ASP A 483 4.69 -13.25 11.35
CA ASP A 483 5.97 -12.65 11.72
C ASP A 483 6.18 -11.29 11.05
N VAL A 484 6.46 -10.26 11.85
CA VAL A 484 6.64 -8.86 11.43
C VAL A 484 7.70 -8.68 10.33
N ARG A 485 8.71 -9.54 10.28
CA ARG A 485 9.77 -9.50 9.24
C ARG A 485 9.22 -9.64 7.82
N ASN A 486 7.99 -10.13 7.67
CA ASN A 486 7.30 -10.25 6.37
C ASN A 486 6.36 -9.09 6.02
N ASN A 487 6.09 -8.15 6.93
CA ASN A 487 5.21 -7.00 6.67
C ASN A 487 5.82 -6.06 5.63
N SER A 488 5.04 -5.53 4.69
CA SER A 488 5.54 -4.43 3.85
C SER A 488 5.47 -3.11 4.61
N TRP A 489 6.60 -2.39 4.69
CA TRP A 489 6.64 -1.04 5.29
C TRP A 489 6.49 0.06 4.23
N CYS A 490 6.25 -0.30 2.98
CA CYS A 490 5.78 0.58 1.92
C CYS A 490 4.60 -0.12 1.22
N HIS A 491 3.37 0.33 1.45
CA HIS A 491 2.19 -0.32 0.90
C HIS A 491 1.13 0.71 0.48
N ALA A 492 0.85 0.81 -0.82
CA ALA A 492 0.16 1.97 -1.35
C ALA A 492 -1.37 1.95 -1.14
N TRP A 493 -1.97 0.86 -0.67
CA TRP A 493 -3.33 0.94 -0.14
C TRP A 493 -3.47 1.86 1.10
N SER A 494 -2.34 2.27 1.69
CA SER A 494 -2.27 3.09 2.90
C SER A 494 -2.04 4.57 2.62
N CYS A 495 -1.88 4.96 1.36
CA CYS A 495 -1.55 6.33 0.98
C CYS A 495 -2.77 7.22 0.65
N THR A 496 -3.99 6.79 0.99
CA THR A 496 -5.22 7.52 0.66
C THR A 496 -5.51 8.79 1.46
N PRO A 497 -4.90 9.08 2.63
CA PRO A 497 -5.07 10.40 3.25
C PRO A 497 -4.76 11.57 2.31
N THR A 498 -3.75 11.46 1.44
CA THR A 498 -3.46 12.51 0.42
C THR A 498 -4.70 12.83 -0.42
N TYR A 499 -5.47 11.82 -0.81
CA TYR A 499 -6.68 12.01 -1.62
C TYR A 499 -7.72 12.79 -0.82
N LEU A 500 -8.04 12.35 0.41
CA LEU A 500 -9.05 12.98 1.24
C LEU A 500 -8.67 14.42 1.64
N LEU A 501 -7.42 14.64 2.07
CA LEU A 501 -6.89 15.93 2.49
C LEU A 501 -6.89 16.96 1.35
N ARG A 502 -6.65 16.52 0.11
CA ARG A 502 -6.60 17.39 -1.06
C ARG A 502 -7.95 17.59 -1.74
N THR A 503 -8.95 16.78 -1.39
CA THR A 503 -10.29 16.82 -1.99
C THR A 503 -11.37 17.09 -0.94
N THR A 504 -11.96 16.06 -0.36
CA THR A 504 -13.16 16.14 0.49
C THR A 504 -12.92 16.90 1.79
N LEU A 505 -11.74 16.79 2.40
CA LEU A 505 -11.40 17.44 3.66
C LEU A 505 -10.68 18.78 3.48
N ARG A 506 -10.45 19.21 2.24
CA ARG A 506 -9.59 20.35 1.90
C ARG A 506 -9.95 21.62 2.68
N ASP A 507 -11.24 21.94 2.78
CA ASP A 507 -11.70 23.14 3.48
C ASP A 507 -11.62 22.98 5.00
N THR A 508 -11.96 21.81 5.53
CA THR A 508 -11.85 21.48 6.97
C THR A 508 -10.41 21.62 7.47
N VAL A 509 -9.44 21.11 6.69
CA VAL A 509 -8.00 21.20 7.02
C VAL A 509 -7.35 22.50 6.57
N LYS A 510 -8.13 23.42 5.96
CA LYS A 510 -7.67 24.72 5.46
C LYS A 510 -6.47 24.60 4.51
N ALA A 511 -6.48 23.57 3.66
CA ALA A 511 -5.40 23.30 2.71
C ALA A 511 -5.32 24.42 1.66
N ARG A 512 -4.11 24.94 1.42
CA ARG A 512 -3.86 26.01 0.44
C ARG A 512 -2.96 25.51 -0.67
N GLY A 513 -3.35 25.76 -1.92
CA GLY A 513 -2.48 25.52 -3.07
C GLY A 513 -1.42 26.62 -3.15
N VAL A 514 -0.14 26.25 -3.13
CA VAL A 514 0.99 27.20 -3.10
C VAL A 514 1.88 27.10 -4.35
N GLY A 515 1.41 26.41 -5.39
CA GLY A 515 2.09 26.28 -6.68
C GLY A 515 2.38 24.83 -7.03
N LYS A 516 3.57 24.57 -7.58
CA LYS A 516 4.04 23.24 -7.96
C LYS A 516 5.35 22.95 -7.23
N VAL A 517 5.60 21.67 -6.93
CA VAL A 517 6.85 21.17 -6.34
C VAL A 517 7.30 19.94 -7.13
N THR A 518 8.60 19.76 -7.32
CA THR A 518 9.14 18.52 -7.92
C THR A 518 9.27 17.41 -6.88
N MET A 519 9.36 16.16 -7.34
CA MET A 519 9.67 15.04 -6.45
C MET A 519 11.06 15.17 -5.82
N ASP A 520 12.05 15.67 -6.56
CA ASP A 520 13.38 15.95 -6.00
C ASP A 520 13.31 16.96 -4.84
N GLU A 521 12.60 18.07 -5.01
CA GLU A 521 12.44 19.10 -3.96
C GLU A 521 11.75 18.54 -2.71
N LEU A 522 10.79 17.63 -2.85
CA LEU A 522 10.15 16.95 -1.72
C LEU A 522 11.13 16.01 -1.01
N ASP A 523 11.89 15.23 -1.76
CA ASP A 523 12.84 14.27 -1.21
C ASP A 523 13.99 14.96 -0.47
N GLN A 524 14.56 16.02 -1.04
CA GLN A 524 15.66 16.75 -0.39
C GLN A 524 15.22 17.34 0.95
N LYS A 525 14.02 17.96 1.00
CA LYS A 525 13.46 18.48 2.26
C LYS A 525 13.24 17.39 3.30
N TRP A 526 12.79 16.21 2.88
CA TRP A 526 12.58 15.08 3.79
C TRP A 526 13.90 14.54 4.33
N ILE A 527 14.91 14.38 3.48
CA ILE A 527 16.26 13.94 3.87
C ILE A 527 16.90 14.95 4.83
N GLU A 528 16.85 16.25 4.52
CA GLU A 528 17.40 17.29 5.40
C GLU A 528 16.81 17.23 6.80
N ARG A 529 15.49 17.04 6.90
CA ARG A 529 14.79 16.90 8.18
C ARG A 529 15.13 15.59 8.90
N SER A 530 15.13 14.46 8.18
CA SER A 530 15.37 13.15 8.79
C SER A 530 16.77 13.05 9.40
N LEU A 531 17.71 13.86 8.90
CA LEU A 531 19.07 14.01 9.44
C LEU A 531 19.13 14.99 10.62
N SER A 532 18.32 16.05 10.65
CA SER A 532 18.32 17.03 11.75
C SER A 532 17.74 16.48 13.05
N ASP A 533 16.71 15.64 12.97
CA ASP A 533 16.01 15.09 14.14
C ASP A 533 16.85 14.08 14.94
N SER A 534 18.05 13.74 14.44
CA SER A 534 18.99 12.80 15.07
C SER A 534 20.12 13.50 15.83
N VAL A 535 20.15 14.84 15.84
CA VAL A 535 21.15 15.68 16.54
C VAL A 535 20.62 16.19 17.89
N VAL A 536 19.43 15.73 18.34
CA VAL A 536 18.82 16.10 19.62
C VAL A 536 18.67 14.92 20.57
#